data_AF-A0A1Q9SDB8-F1
#
_entry.id   AF-A0A1Q9SDB8-F1
#
_cell.length_a   1.000
_cell.length_b   1.000
_cell.length_c   1.000
_cell.angle_alpha   90.00
_cell.angle_beta   90.00
_cell.angle_gamma   90.00
#
_symmetry.space_group_name_H-M   'P 1'
#
loop_
_entity.id
_entity.type
_entity.pdbx_description
1 polymer ?
#
loop_
_entity_poly.entity_id
_entity_poly.type
_entity_poly.pdbx_seq_one_letter_code
_entity_poly.pdbx_strand_id
1 'polypeptide(L)'
;MSNDLPPTVHASARQDVPVIDLSQAPGAGEAWDRPKWMIYAWAAAEQLIIHNPWQVSSGLRVRALRLFGAEVGEGVIIRTRTRIKFPWKLRVGDHAWIGEGVWIHNQDQVTIGHNAVVSQDTFITTGSHAHRKDMGLVTRPVTIDDGAWVTSRCVVTGGVTVGRSALVQPTTLVNRDIDPNTVIGPGEVVVKGRRFDVVVPQSPSSTHEPY
;
A
#
# COMPACT_ATOMS: atom_id res chain seq x y z
N MET A 1 -32.94 21.08 -44.73
CA MET A 1 -31.78 20.49 -45.45
C MET A 1 -30.55 20.85 -44.64
N SER A 2 -29.94 19.85 -43.99
CA SER A 2 -28.57 19.36 -44.26
C SER A 2 -27.55 20.51 -44.31
N ASN A 3 -26.42 20.48 -43.63
CA ASN A 3 -25.55 19.41 -43.14
C ASN A 3 -24.44 20.22 -42.38
N ASP A 4 -23.79 19.79 -41.30
CA ASP A 4 -22.68 18.85 -41.31
C ASP A 4 -22.08 18.72 -39.90
N LEU A 5 -21.48 17.56 -39.67
CA LEU A 5 -20.64 17.15 -38.54
C LEU A 5 -19.30 17.95 -38.47
N PRO A 6 -18.54 17.85 -37.36
CA PRO A 6 -17.72 18.93 -36.81
C PRO A 6 -16.30 19.00 -37.39
N PRO A 7 -15.61 20.16 -37.33
CA PRO A 7 -14.18 20.19 -37.55
C PRO A 7 -13.45 19.59 -36.34
N THR A 8 -12.66 18.57 -36.67
CA THR A 8 -11.70 17.79 -35.89
C THR A 8 -10.98 18.51 -34.76
N VAL A 9 -10.87 17.78 -33.65
CA VAL A 9 -10.02 17.99 -32.48
C VAL A 9 -8.57 18.29 -32.90
N HIS A 10 -8.15 19.56 -32.87
CA HIS A 10 -6.75 19.93 -33.08
C HIS A 10 -6.03 20.10 -31.74
N ALA A 11 -5.21 19.10 -31.41
CA ALA A 11 -3.85 19.07 -30.82
C ALA A 11 -3.26 20.24 -29.98
N SER A 12 -3.88 21.41 -29.79
CA SER A 12 -3.22 22.57 -29.16
C SER A 12 -3.20 22.54 -27.62
N ALA A 13 -4.04 21.73 -26.98
CA ALA A 13 -4.19 21.72 -25.51
C ALA A 13 -3.01 21.07 -24.74
N ARG A 14 -1.98 20.55 -25.42
CA ARG A 14 -0.80 19.95 -24.77
C ARG A 14 0.30 20.96 -24.41
N GLN A 15 0.35 22.12 -25.07
CA GLN A 15 1.49 23.03 -24.93
C GLN A 15 1.41 23.93 -23.68
N ASP A 16 0.25 24.03 -23.03
CA ASP A 16 0.01 24.95 -21.90
C ASP A 16 0.22 24.32 -20.52
N VAL A 17 0.69 23.05 -20.45
CA VAL A 17 1.01 22.38 -19.18
C VAL A 17 2.51 22.46 -18.92
N PRO A 18 2.98 23.13 -17.85
CA PRO A 18 4.41 23.29 -17.60
C PRO A 18 5.08 21.94 -17.30
N VAL A 19 6.24 21.71 -17.94
CA VAL A 19 7.12 20.57 -17.66
C VAL A 19 8.31 21.07 -16.85
N ILE A 20 8.50 20.55 -15.63
CA ILE A 20 9.66 20.86 -14.80
C ILE A 20 10.82 19.99 -15.28
N ASP A 21 11.90 20.63 -15.75
CA ASP A 21 13.11 19.92 -16.15
C ASP A 21 13.91 19.49 -14.92
N LEU A 22 13.82 18.19 -14.60
CA LEU A 22 14.51 17.59 -13.46
C LEU A 22 16.04 17.55 -13.64
N SER A 23 16.57 17.76 -14.86
CA SER A 23 18.01 17.87 -15.09
C SER A 23 18.62 19.14 -14.49
N GLN A 24 17.78 20.15 -14.25
CA GLN A 24 18.17 21.45 -13.68
C GLN A 24 17.92 21.53 -12.17
N ALA A 25 17.65 20.40 -11.51
CA ALA A 25 17.44 20.35 -10.07
C ALA A 25 18.77 20.63 -9.32
N PRO A 26 18.87 21.73 -8.54
CA PRO A 26 20.09 22.04 -7.79
C PRO A 26 20.37 20.96 -6.73
N GLY A 27 21.65 20.67 -6.48
CA GLY A 27 22.08 19.65 -5.51
C GLY A 27 22.06 18.20 -6.03
N ALA A 28 21.67 17.96 -7.28
CA ALA A 28 21.71 16.63 -7.88
C ALA A 28 23.16 16.13 -8.03
N GLY A 29 23.56 15.19 -7.16
CA GLY A 29 24.88 14.56 -7.19
C GLY A 29 25.87 15.05 -6.12
N GLU A 30 25.56 16.13 -5.39
CA GLU A 30 26.35 16.56 -4.22
C GLU A 30 26.45 15.46 -3.15
N ALA A 31 25.50 14.53 -3.16
CA ALA A 31 25.46 13.36 -2.28
C ALA A 31 26.46 12.23 -2.64
N TRP A 32 27.19 12.33 -3.76
CA TRP A 32 28.21 11.35 -4.19
C TRP A 32 29.63 11.84 -3.88
N ASP A 33 29.85 12.32 -2.65
CA ASP A 33 31.09 12.96 -2.15
C ASP A 33 32.26 11.97 -1.92
N ARG A 34 32.09 10.70 -2.28
CA ARG A 34 33.03 9.61 -1.99
C ARG A 34 33.62 8.93 -3.24
N PRO A 35 34.80 8.30 -3.12
CA PRO A 35 35.36 7.49 -4.20
C PRO A 35 34.42 6.35 -4.59
N LYS A 36 34.24 6.14 -5.91
CA LYS A 36 33.31 5.15 -6.49
C LYS A 36 33.45 3.75 -5.90
N TRP A 37 34.68 3.28 -5.67
CA TRP A 37 34.93 1.95 -5.11
C TRP A 37 34.32 1.78 -3.71
N MET A 38 34.32 2.84 -2.89
CA MET A 38 33.76 2.81 -1.54
C MET A 38 32.23 2.76 -1.57
N ILE A 39 31.61 3.48 -2.52
CA ILE A 39 30.15 3.43 -2.74
C ILE A 39 29.71 2.04 -3.21
N TYR A 40 30.47 1.43 -4.12
CA TYR A 40 30.17 0.07 -4.60
C TYR A 40 30.45 -1.01 -3.53
N ALA A 41 31.49 -0.85 -2.71
CA ALA A 41 31.74 -1.75 -1.57
C ALA A 41 30.67 -1.62 -0.48
N TRP A 42 30.22 -0.39 -0.20
CA TRP A 42 29.10 -0.14 0.70
C TRP A 42 27.79 -0.75 0.19
N ALA A 43 27.47 -0.60 -1.11
CA ALA A 43 26.32 -1.26 -1.73
C ALA A 43 26.39 -2.80 -1.62
N ALA A 44 27.59 -3.39 -1.72
CA ALA A 44 27.78 -4.82 -1.51
C ALA A 44 27.56 -5.25 -0.05
N ALA A 45 28.06 -4.49 0.92
CA ALA A 45 27.85 -4.76 2.35
C ALA A 45 26.38 -4.58 2.77
N GLU A 46 25.71 -3.57 2.22
CA GLU A 46 24.27 -3.33 2.43
C GLU A 46 23.44 -4.55 2.01
N GLN A 47 23.77 -5.15 0.86
CA GLN A 47 23.04 -6.30 0.32
C GLN A 47 23.33 -7.62 1.06
N LEU A 48 24.55 -7.79 1.57
CA LEU A 48 24.98 -9.08 2.14
C LEU A 48 24.75 -9.19 3.65
N ILE A 49 24.65 -8.06 4.34
CA ILE A 49 24.61 -8.00 5.81
C ILE A 49 23.42 -7.17 6.32
N ILE A 50 22.98 -6.14 5.59
CA ILE A 50 22.09 -5.09 6.15
C ILE A 50 20.63 -5.24 5.71
N HIS A 51 20.35 -5.37 4.41
CA HIS A 51 19.06 -5.85 3.90
C HIS A 51 18.90 -7.35 4.09
N ASN A 52 19.90 -7.97 4.72
CA ASN A 52 19.91 -9.36 5.05
C ASN A 52 18.74 -9.67 5.98
N PRO A 53 17.67 -10.30 5.47
CA PRO A 53 16.58 -10.68 6.34
C PRO A 53 17.03 -11.86 7.26
N TRP A 54 18.30 -12.28 7.20
CA TRP A 54 18.76 -13.54 7.75
C TRP A 54 19.25 -13.50 9.19
N GLN A 55 18.80 -14.40 10.07
CA GLN A 55 17.77 -15.42 9.87
C GLN A 55 17.47 -16.05 11.21
N VAL A 56 16.74 -15.31 12.03
CA VAL A 56 15.98 -15.96 13.09
C VAL A 56 15.05 -16.96 12.39
N SER A 57 15.09 -18.25 12.74
CA SER A 57 14.17 -19.22 12.14
C SER A 57 12.72 -18.74 12.37
N SER A 58 11.79 -19.05 11.48
CA SER A 58 10.36 -18.75 11.73
C SER A 58 9.96 -19.29 13.11
N GLY A 59 10.47 -20.47 13.49
CA GLY A 59 10.28 -21.06 14.80
C GLY A 59 10.71 -20.16 15.98
N LEU A 60 11.86 -19.50 15.91
CA LEU A 60 12.30 -18.59 16.99
C LEU A 60 11.43 -17.31 17.05
N ARG A 61 10.96 -16.80 15.91
CA ARG A 61 9.98 -15.68 15.90
C ARG A 61 8.66 -16.11 16.54
N VAL A 62 8.13 -17.26 16.15
CA VAL A 62 6.88 -17.81 16.68
C VAL A 62 7.00 -18.06 18.19
N ARG A 63 8.11 -18.66 18.65
CA ARG A 63 8.36 -18.86 20.09
C ARG A 63 8.38 -17.54 20.86
N ALA A 64 9.07 -16.52 20.35
CA ALA A 64 9.08 -15.20 20.97
C ALA A 64 7.66 -14.60 21.02
N LEU A 65 6.91 -14.63 19.92
CA LEU A 65 5.53 -14.12 19.89
C LEU A 65 4.63 -14.81 20.92
N ARG A 66 4.71 -16.15 21.02
CA ARG A 66 3.98 -16.93 22.03
C ARG A 66 4.37 -16.55 23.46
N LEU A 67 5.67 -16.34 23.72
CA LEU A 67 6.16 -15.89 25.04
C LEU A 67 5.56 -14.54 25.44
N PHE A 68 5.29 -13.65 24.47
CA PHE A 68 4.66 -12.36 24.69
C PHE A 68 3.13 -12.39 24.54
N GLY A 69 2.51 -13.57 24.59
CA GLY A 69 1.07 -13.74 24.67
C GLY A 69 0.33 -13.86 23.33
N ALA A 70 1.03 -13.88 22.19
CA ALA A 70 0.38 -14.19 20.93
C ALA A 70 -0.05 -15.65 20.88
N GLU A 71 -1.25 -15.91 20.37
CA GLU A 71 -1.70 -17.25 20.07
C GLU A 71 -1.31 -17.56 18.63
N VAL A 72 -0.34 -18.46 18.44
CA VAL A 72 0.15 -18.82 17.11
C VAL A 72 0.08 -20.32 16.97
N GLY A 73 -0.63 -20.79 15.95
CA GLY A 73 -0.82 -22.21 15.63
C GLY A 73 0.44 -22.94 15.18
N GLU A 74 0.28 -24.20 14.83
CA GLU A 74 1.33 -25.06 14.29
C GLU A 74 1.67 -24.70 12.84
N GLY A 75 2.92 -24.91 12.44
CA GLY A 75 3.33 -24.75 11.04
C GLY A 75 3.29 -23.32 10.49
N VAL A 76 3.10 -22.30 11.34
CA VAL A 76 3.05 -20.90 10.93
C VAL A 76 4.41 -20.40 10.45
N ILE A 77 4.41 -19.75 9.28
CA ILE A 77 5.60 -19.14 8.69
C ILE A 77 5.52 -17.63 8.83
N ILE A 78 6.44 -17.04 9.60
CA ILE A 78 6.59 -15.59 9.75
C ILE A 78 7.93 -15.17 9.17
N ARG A 79 7.83 -14.44 8.08
CA ARG A 79 9.00 -13.89 7.38
C ARG A 79 9.57 -12.69 8.14
N THR A 80 10.71 -12.31 7.66
CA THR A 80 11.61 -11.30 8.19
C THR A 80 10.99 -9.92 8.07
N ARG A 81 11.52 -8.93 8.81
CA ARG A 81 10.99 -7.57 8.84
C ARG A 81 9.51 -7.44 9.24
N THR A 82 8.83 -8.53 9.62
CA THR A 82 7.46 -8.49 10.17
C THR A 82 7.45 -7.70 11.48
N ARG A 83 6.48 -6.81 11.63
CA ARG A 83 6.28 -5.97 12.82
C ARG A 83 4.92 -6.26 13.43
N ILE A 84 4.87 -6.58 14.72
CA ILE A 84 3.63 -6.81 15.46
C ILE A 84 3.66 -5.91 16.68
N LYS A 85 2.67 -5.03 16.84
CA LYS A 85 2.70 -3.98 17.88
C LYS A 85 2.37 -4.53 19.26
N PHE A 86 1.33 -5.37 19.38
CA PHE A 86 0.85 -5.93 20.64
C PHE A 86 0.65 -7.44 20.48
N PRO A 87 1.67 -8.28 20.73
CA PRO A 87 1.58 -9.73 20.52
C PRO A 87 0.40 -10.40 21.23
N TRP A 88 0.06 -10.02 22.46
CA TRP A 88 -1.10 -10.51 23.22
C TRP A 88 -2.48 -10.17 22.63
N LYS A 89 -2.52 -9.44 21.51
CA LYS A 89 -3.73 -9.15 20.72
C LYS A 89 -3.65 -9.75 19.32
N LEU A 90 -2.85 -10.80 19.14
CA LEU A 90 -2.66 -11.50 17.88
C LEU A 90 -3.03 -12.97 18.04
N ARG A 91 -3.91 -13.44 17.16
CA ARG A 91 -4.26 -14.85 16.96
C ARG A 91 -3.92 -15.23 15.53
N VAL A 92 -3.18 -16.32 15.34
CA VAL A 92 -2.81 -16.87 14.04
C VAL A 92 -3.08 -18.37 14.05
N GLY A 93 -3.92 -18.84 13.13
CA GLY A 93 -4.25 -20.25 12.96
C GLY A 93 -3.11 -21.05 12.34
N ASP A 94 -3.30 -22.36 12.28
CA ASP A 94 -2.29 -23.29 11.79
C ASP A 94 -1.97 -23.07 10.30
N HIS A 95 -0.72 -23.32 9.93
CA HIS A 95 -0.22 -23.28 8.56
C HIS A 95 -0.43 -21.92 7.84
N ALA A 96 -0.68 -20.85 8.59
CA ALA A 96 -0.76 -19.50 8.05
C ALA A 96 0.63 -18.98 7.64
N TRP A 97 0.65 -18.06 6.67
CA TRP A 97 1.87 -17.43 6.17
C TRP A 97 1.82 -15.92 6.29
N ILE A 98 2.79 -15.35 6.99
CA ILE A 98 2.99 -13.90 7.14
C ILE A 98 4.26 -13.50 6.39
N GLY A 99 4.06 -12.71 5.34
CA GLY A 99 5.06 -12.23 4.40
C GLY A 99 6.04 -11.25 5.01
N GLU A 100 7.11 -11.00 4.27
CA GLU A 100 8.20 -10.13 4.70
C GLU A 100 7.72 -8.68 4.81
N GLY A 101 8.14 -7.97 5.86
CA GLY A 101 7.80 -6.56 6.04
C GLY A 101 6.34 -6.29 6.42
N VAL A 102 5.51 -7.32 6.61
CA VAL A 102 4.12 -7.15 7.07
C VAL A 102 4.10 -6.42 8.40
N TRP A 103 3.27 -5.39 8.50
CA TRP A 103 3.11 -4.64 9.74
C TRP A 103 1.69 -4.76 10.29
N ILE A 104 1.59 -5.45 11.43
CA ILE A 104 0.38 -5.63 12.21
C ILE A 104 0.38 -4.60 13.35
N HIS A 105 -0.29 -3.47 13.13
CA HIS A 105 -0.49 -2.39 14.09
C HIS A 105 -1.81 -2.58 14.86
N ASN A 106 -1.82 -3.56 15.77
CA ASN A 106 -3.01 -4.12 16.41
C ASN A 106 -3.29 -3.56 17.82
N GLN A 107 -3.76 -2.31 17.91
CA GLN A 107 -4.31 -1.73 19.16
C GLN A 107 -5.57 -2.47 19.68
N ASP A 108 -6.15 -3.32 18.85
CA ASP A 108 -7.26 -4.25 19.11
C ASP A 108 -6.86 -5.66 18.63
N GLN A 109 -7.75 -6.64 18.79
CA GLN A 109 -7.52 -8.00 18.32
C GLN A 109 -7.33 -8.06 16.78
N VAL A 110 -6.28 -8.76 16.35
CA VAL A 110 -6.13 -9.24 14.97
C VAL A 110 -6.17 -10.75 14.99
N THR A 111 -7.04 -11.33 14.17
CA THR A 111 -7.17 -12.78 13.99
C THR A 111 -6.87 -13.13 12.54
N ILE A 112 -5.91 -14.03 12.33
CA ILE A 112 -5.56 -14.62 11.03
C ILE A 112 -5.88 -16.11 11.13
N GLY A 113 -6.73 -16.63 10.24
CA GLY A 113 -7.22 -18.00 10.25
C GLY A 113 -6.19 -19.04 9.80
N HIS A 114 -6.64 -20.29 9.72
CA HIS A 114 -5.85 -21.41 9.25
C HIS A 114 -5.59 -21.29 7.74
N ASN A 115 -4.39 -21.65 7.29
CA ASN A 115 -4.00 -21.59 5.88
C ASN A 115 -4.17 -20.21 5.23
N ALA A 116 -4.34 -19.15 6.02
CA ALA A 116 -4.46 -17.79 5.51
C ALA A 116 -3.08 -17.20 5.18
N VAL A 117 -3.03 -16.31 4.20
CA VAL A 117 -1.80 -15.68 3.73
C VAL A 117 -1.91 -14.18 3.78
N VAL A 118 -0.96 -13.52 4.45
CA VAL A 118 -0.77 -12.08 4.40
C VAL A 118 0.58 -11.81 3.75
N SER A 119 0.57 -11.29 2.52
CA SER A 119 1.78 -11.11 1.72
C SER A 119 2.51 -9.79 2.02
N GLN A 120 3.68 -9.67 1.43
CA GLN A 120 4.76 -8.74 1.78
C GLN A 120 4.32 -7.28 1.89
N ASP A 121 4.92 -6.57 2.83
CA ASP A 121 4.72 -5.13 3.08
C ASP A 121 3.25 -4.72 3.30
N THR A 122 2.33 -5.68 3.55
CA THR A 122 0.94 -5.38 3.88
C THR A 122 0.85 -4.74 5.25
N PHE A 123 0.04 -3.69 5.35
CA PHE A 123 -0.22 -2.99 6.60
C PHE A 123 -1.62 -3.33 7.12
N ILE A 124 -1.69 -3.87 8.33
CA ILE A 124 -2.95 -4.15 9.03
C ILE A 124 -3.01 -3.23 10.24
N THR A 125 -4.05 -2.42 10.36
CA THR A 125 -4.27 -1.54 11.52
C THR A 125 -5.64 -1.75 12.10
N THR A 126 -5.72 -1.81 13.43
CA THR A 126 -7.01 -1.82 14.15
C THR A 126 -7.37 -0.45 14.71
N GLY A 127 -6.42 0.48 14.74
CA GLY A 127 -6.57 1.80 15.36
C GLY A 127 -6.89 2.90 14.35
N SER A 128 -7.69 3.85 14.81
CA SER A 128 -8.02 5.11 14.15
C SER A 128 -8.34 6.18 15.22
N HIS A 129 -8.80 7.34 14.79
CA HIS A 129 -9.19 8.43 15.68
C HIS A 129 -10.54 9.00 15.28
N ALA A 130 -11.31 9.46 16.28
CA ALA A 130 -12.54 10.21 16.08
C ALA A 130 -12.24 11.62 15.53
N HIS A 131 -11.71 11.69 14.31
CA HIS A 131 -11.16 12.89 13.68
C HIS A 131 -12.16 14.01 13.40
N ARG A 132 -13.47 13.71 13.54
CA ARG A 132 -14.55 14.70 13.44
C ARG A 132 -15.10 15.13 14.81
N LYS A 133 -14.52 14.62 15.90
CA LYS A 133 -14.90 14.92 17.29
C LYS A 133 -13.68 15.45 18.02
N ASP A 134 -13.03 14.61 18.81
CA ASP A 134 -12.00 14.97 19.80
C ASP A 134 -10.65 14.28 19.54
N MET A 135 -10.49 13.62 18.39
CA MET A 135 -9.33 12.76 18.11
C MET A 135 -9.14 11.61 19.13
N GLY A 136 -10.18 11.24 19.88
CA GLY A 136 -10.16 10.08 20.77
C GLY A 136 -9.82 8.80 20.01
N LEU A 137 -9.08 7.90 20.65
CA LEU A 137 -8.69 6.62 20.07
C LEU A 137 -9.93 5.77 19.77
N VAL A 138 -10.02 5.28 18.53
CA VAL A 138 -11.04 4.31 18.10
C VAL A 138 -10.32 3.04 17.68
N THR A 139 -10.65 1.92 18.31
CA THR A 139 -10.11 0.62 17.93
C THR A 139 -11.23 -0.30 17.49
N ARG A 140 -10.98 -1.08 16.44
CA ARG A 140 -11.89 -2.13 15.97
C ARG A 140 -11.08 -3.33 15.51
N PRO A 141 -11.47 -4.57 15.87
CA PRO A 141 -10.71 -5.76 15.53
C PRO A 141 -10.66 -6.01 14.02
N VAL A 142 -9.68 -6.80 13.56
CA VAL A 142 -9.59 -7.28 12.17
C VAL A 142 -9.58 -8.80 12.16
N THR A 143 -10.35 -9.39 11.25
CA THR A 143 -10.39 -10.82 11.03
C THR A 143 -10.01 -11.13 9.59
N ILE A 144 -9.05 -12.02 9.39
CA ILE A 144 -8.72 -12.63 8.11
C ILE A 144 -9.02 -14.11 8.28
N ASP A 145 -10.09 -14.60 7.65
CA ASP A 145 -10.62 -15.93 7.88
C ASP A 145 -9.79 -17.02 7.15
N ASP A 146 -10.14 -18.28 7.37
CA ASP A 146 -9.40 -19.44 6.86
C ASP A 146 -9.22 -19.39 5.34
N GLY A 147 -8.02 -19.72 4.88
CA GLY A 147 -7.68 -19.78 3.45
C GLY A 147 -7.75 -18.44 2.72
N ALA A 148 -8.05 -17.33 3.39
CA ALA A 148 -8.04 -16.01 2.76
C ALA A 148 -6.61 -15.59 2.40
N TRP A 149 -6.47 -14.89 1.28
CA TRP A 149 -5.20 -14.40 0.79
C TRP A 149 -5.23 -12.88 0.61
N VAL A 150 -4.60 -12.17 1.54
CA VAL A 150 -4.32 -10.73 1.42
C VAL A 150 -2.95 -10.56 0.78
N THR A 151 -2.91 -10.15 -0.48
CA THR A 151 -1.66 -10.06 -1.24
C THR A 151 -0.88 -8.77 -0.92
N SER A 152 0.27 -8.57 -1.57
CA SER A 152 1.31 -7.64 -1.13
C SER A 152 0.87 -6.17 -1.13
N ARG A 153 1.40 -5.40 -0.18
CA ARG A 153 1.22 -3.95 -0.04
C ARG A 153 -0.24 -3.51 0.07
N CYS A 154 -1.11 -4.39 0.54
CA CYS A 154 -2.47 -4.01 0.89
C CYS A 154 -2.50 -3.19 2.18
N VAL A 155 -3.60 -2.47 2.39
CA VAL A 155 -3.91 -1.82 3.67
C VAL A 155 -5.24 -2.37 4.17
N VAL A 156 -5.26 -3.00 5.35
CA VAL A 156 -6.48 -3.51 5.99
C VAL A 156 -6.78 -2.66 7.22
N THR A 157 -7.95 -2.04 7.25
CA THR A 157 -8.35 -1.11 8.32
C THR A 157 -9.20 -1.79 9.40
N GLY A 158 -9.21 -1.21 10.60
CA GLY A 158 -9.89 -1.77 11.77
C GLY A 158 -11.38 -1.93 11.52
N GLY A 159 -11.94 -3.05 11.98
CA GLY A 159 -13.36 -3.41 11.84
C GLY A 159 -13.67 -4.21 10.59
N VAL A 160 -12.66 -4.65 9.84
CA VAL A 160 -12.82 -5.46 8.63
C VAL A 160 -12.74 -6.95 8.93
N THR A 161 -13.61 -7.71 8.30
CA THR A 161 -13.53 -9.16 8.12
C THR A 161 -13.24 -9.50 6.66
N VAL A 162 -12.13 -10.16 6.39
CA VAL A 162 -11.83 -10.79 5.10
C VAL A 162 -12.33 -12.23 5.16
N GLY A 163 -13.40 -12.53 4.43
CA GLY A 163 -14.10 -13.81 4.48
C GLY A 163 -13.27 -15.00 3.99
N ARG A 164 -13.68 -16.20 4.40
CA ARG A 164 -13.01 -17.46 4.08
C ARG A 164 -12.70 -17.58 2.59
N SER A 165 -11.46 -17.94 2.27
CA SER A 165 -10.98 -18.11 0.90
C SER A 165 -11.13 -16.90 -0.02
N ALA A 166 -11.34 -15.69 0.53
CA ALA A 166 -11.33 -14.47 -0.27
C ALA A 166 -9.90 -14.11 -0.71
N LEU A 167 -9.78 -13.48 -1.88
CA LEU A 167 -8.52 -13.01 -2.45
C LEU A 167 -8.54 -11.49 -2.58
N VAL A 168 -7.59 -10.83 -1.93
CA VAL A 168 -7.36 -9.39 -2.07
C VAL A 168 -6.14 -9.18 -2.94
N GLN A 169 -6.31 -8.63 -4.15
CA GLN A 169 -5.21 -8.35 -5.08
C GLN A 169 -4.28 -7.24 -4.56
N PRO A 170 -3.04 -7.14 -5.09
CA PRO A 170 -2.01 -6.30 -4.48
C PRO A 170 -2.40 -4.83 -4.43
N THR A 171 -1.84 -4.08 -3.48
CA THR A 171 -2.05 -2.63 -3.34
C THR A 171 -3.51 -2.20 -3.09
N THR A 172 -4.36 -3.12 -2.65
CA THR A 172 -5.77 -2.83 -2.36
C THR A 172 -5.95 -2.24 -0.96
N LEU A 173 -6.80 -1.21 -0.86
CA LEU A 173 -7.31 -0.70 0.42
C LEU A 173 -8.57 -1.48 0.81
N VAL A 174 -8.47 -2.27 1.87
CA VAL A 174 -9.60 -2.99 2.46
C VAL A 174 -10.14 -2.22 3.65
N ASN A 175 -11.26 -1.53 3.43
CA ASN A 175 -11.93 -0.70 4.43
C ASN A 175 -13.38 -1.10 4.74
N ARG A 176 -13.81 -2.24 4.18
CA ARG A 176 -15.12 -2.87 4.37
C ARG A 176 -14.93 -4.38 4.37
N ASP A 177 -15.90 -5.09 4.92
CA ASP A 177 -15.92 -6.55 4.93
C ASP A 177 -15.92 -7.11 3.49
N ILE A 178 -15.32 -8.28 3.35
CA ILE A 178 -15.24 -9.03 2.10
C ILE A 178 -15.94 -10.36 2.31
N ASP A 179 -16.89 -10.67 1.44
CA ASP A 179 -17.60 -11.94 1.49
C ASP A 179 -16.66 -13.13 1.21
N PRO A 180 -16.95 -14.32 1.77
CA PRO A 180 -16.21 -15.53 1.45
C PRO A 180 -16.11 -15.80 -0.06
N ASN A 181 -15.03 -16.43 -0.50
CA ASN A 181 -14.77 -16.83 -1.88
C ASN A 181 -14.84 -15.67 -2.91
N THR A 182 -14.65 -14.43 -2.46
CA THR A 182 -14.67 -13.25 -3.31
C THR A 182 -13.26 -12.82 -3.69
N VAL A 183 -13.08 -12.34 -4.93
CA VAL A 183 -11.86 -11.68 -5.37
C VAL A 183 -12.10 -10.18 -5.46
N ILE A 184 -11.29 -9.37 -4.80
CA ILE A 184 -11.30 -7.91 -4.91
C ILE A 184 -9.94 -7.37 -5.33
N GLY A 185 -9.90 -6.16 -5.88
CA GLY A 185 -8.66 -5.52 -6.29
C GLY A 185 -8.64 -4.00 -6.07
N PRO A 186 -7.57 -3.34 -6.54
CA PRO A 186 -7.46 -1.89 -6.43
C PRO A 186 -8.63 -1.22 -7.15
N GLY A 187 -9.16 -0.16 -6.55
CA GLY A 187 -10.25 0.61 -7.14
C GLY A 187 -9.83 1.28 -8.45
N GLU A 188 -10.81 1.70 -9.23
CA GLU A 188 -10.58 2.47 -10.45
C GLU A 188 -9.85 3.79 -10.15
N VAL A 189 -9.05 4.24 -11.12
CA VAL A 189 -8.40 5.55 -11.06
C VAL A 189 -9.46 6.64 -11.18
N VAL A 190 -9.71 7.37 -10.10
CA VAL A 190 -10.65 8.49 -10.07
C VAL A 190 -9.91 9.82 -10.18
N VAL A 191 -10.19 10.59 -11.23
CA VAL A 191 -9.69 11.97 -11.38
C VAL A 191 -10.38 12.88 -10.35
N LYS A 192 -9.61 13.42 -9.39
CA LYS A 192 -10.12 14.28 -8.31
C LYS A 192 -10.07 15.79 -8.63
N GLY A 193 -9.57 16.15 -9.79
CA GLY A 193 -9.42 17.53 -10.23
C GLY A 193 -8.19 17.69 -11.09
N ARG A 194 -8.01 18.90 -11.60
CA ARG A 194 -6.76 19.30 -12.26
C ARG A 194 -5.82 19.85 -11.20
N ARG A 195 -4.54 19.49 -11.29
CA ARG A 195 -3.49 19.99 -10.40
C ARG A 195 -3.21 21.48 -10.64
N PHE A 196 -3.51 21.99 -11.83
CA PHE A 196 -3.32 23.37 -12.24
C PHE A 196 -4.53 23.87 -12.99
N ASP A 197 -4.86 25.15 -12.76
CA ASP A 197 -5.81 25.88 -13.58
C ASP A 197 -5.08 26.35 -14.84
N VAL A 198 -5.20 25.58 -15.92
CA VAL A 198 -4.67 25.98 -17.22
C VAL A 198 -5.70 26.93 -17.84
N VAL A 199 -5.34 28.21 -17.96
CA VAL A 199 -6.12 29.20 -18.71
C VAL A 199 -6.01 28.82 -20.18
N VAL A 200 -7.10 28.31 -20.75
CA VAL A 200 -7.17 28.08 -22.20
C VAL A 200 -7.26 29.45 -22.88
N PRO A 201 -6.28 29.88 -23.70
CA PRO A 201 -6.38 31.13 -24.42
C PRO A 201 -7.63 31.11 -25.30
N GLN A 202 -8.51 32.11 -25.16
CA GLN A 202 -9.64 32.25 -26.07
C GLN A 202 -9.10 32.45 -27.49
N SER A 203 -9.54 31.62 -28.44
CA SER A 203 -9.17 31.80 -29.85
C SER A 203 -9.57 33.20 -30.29
N PRO A 204 -8.71 33.94 -31.03
CA PRO A 204 -9.02 35.29 -31.47
C PRO A 204 -10.31 35.27 -32.28
N SER A 205 -11.28 36.08 -31.87
CA SER A 205 -12.52 36.26 -32.63
C SER A 205 -12.15 36.76 -34.02
N SER A 206 -12.47 35.99 -35.06
CA SER A 206 -12.35 36.46 -36.43
C SER A 206 -13.33 37.63 -36.62
N THR A 207 -12.82 38.85 -36.56
CA THR A 207 -13.51 40.04 -37.08
C THR A 207 -13.63 39.87 -38.59
N HIS A 208 -14.82 39.54 -39.08
CA HIS A 208 -15.18 39.77 -40.46
C HIS A 208 -15.73 41.19 -40.58
N GLU A 209 -14.99 42.06 -41.29
CA GLU A 209 -15.48 43.35 -41.78
C GLU A 209 -16.62 43.15 -42.78
N PRO A 210 -17.58 44.10 -42.85
CA PRO A 210 -18.75 44.00 -43.71
C PRO A 210 -18.41 44.40 -45.16
N TYR A 211 -18.93 43.65 -46.12
CA TYR A 211 -19.23 44.15 -47.46
C TYR A 211 -20.63 43.68 -47.87
#